data_AF-A0AAW4PVZ7-F1
#
_entry.id   AF-A0AAW4PVZ7-F1
#
_cell.length_a   1.000
_cell.length_b   1.000
_cell.length_c   1.000
_cell.angle_alpha   90.00
_cell.angle_beta   90.00
_cell.angle_gamma   90.00
#
_symmetry.space_group_name_H-M   'P 1'
#
loop_
_entity.id
_entity.type
_entity.pdbx_description
1 polymer ?
#
loop_
_entity_poly.entity_id
_entity_poly.type
_entity_poly.pdbx_seq_one_letter_code
_entity_poly.pdbx_strand_id
1 'polypeptide(L)'
;MKSGTGDDPFADDPAEDDEEPADEHVESSSGTEISADSRPASDIGQSTATTPDTDRGRSVDTVSELPYKYRRDSVKEARTQQPMFLQETTEDLIEDTVDEMETEFDEDVYKTDVVEALLVAGAEGSTPAAVLRRWGYGMKNS
;
A
#
# COMPACT_ATOMS: atom_id res chain seq x y z
N MET A 1 -3.91 55.25 -20.50
CA MET A 1 -4.93 54.46 -21.21
C MET A 1 -4.40 53.05 -21.45
N LYS A 2 -4.93 52.07 -20.72
CA LYS A 2 -5.30 50.73 -21.19
C LYS A 2 -6.15 50.11 -20.08
N SER A 3 -7.46 50.35 -20.14
CA SER A 3 -8.42 49.60 -19.33
C SER A 3 -8.40 48.17 -19.86
N GLY A 4 -7.93 47.24 -19.04
CA GLY A 4 -8.19 45.82 -19.22
C GLY A 4 -9.33 45.47 -18.30
N THR A 5 -10.53 45.35 -18.88
CA THR A 5 -11.72 44.77 -18.26
C THR A 5 -11.36 43.38 -17.75
N GLY A 6 -11.09 43.27 -16.46
CA GLY A 6 -11.25 42.02 -15.73
C GLY A 6 -12.75 41.83 -15.52
N ASP A 7 -13.42 41.36 -16.57
CA ASP A 7 -14.72 40.73 -16.45
C ASP A 7 -14.44 39.41 -15.75
N ASP A 8 -14.67 39.37 -14.43
CA ASP A 8 -14.61 38.15 -13.64
C ASP A 8 -15.93 37.40 -13.87
N PRO A 9 -15.94 36.28 -14.61
CA PRO A 9 -17.15 35.53 -14.90
C PRO A 9 -17.67 34.73 -13.69
N PHE A 10 -17.03 34.86 -12.53
CA PHE A 10 -17.43 34.26 -11.25
C PHE A 10 -17.77 35.30 -10.17
N ALA A 11 -17.82 36.59 -10.51
CA ALA A 11 -18.32 37.61 -9.60
C ALA A 11 -19.85 37.49 -9.48
N ASP A 12 -20.31 36.61 -8.60
CA ASP A 12 -21.66 36.66 -8.05
C ASP A 12 -21.80 37.95 -7.20
N ASP A 13 -22.81 38.75 -7.53
CA ASP A 13 -23.21 40.01 -6.90
C ASP A 13 -23.62 39.75 -5.43
N PRO A 14 -23.29 40.63 -4.46
CA PRO A 14 -23.55 40.39 -3.05
C PRO A 14 -25.00 40.73 -2.71
N ALA A 15 -25.71 39.75 -2.15
CA ALA A 15 -26.87 40.02 -1.31
C ALA A 15 -26.42 39.98 0.16
N GLU A 16 -26.23 41.17 0.73
CA GLU A 16 -26.15 41.35 2.19
C GLU A 16 -27.53 41.08 2.80
N ASP A 17 -27.63 40.18 3.78
CA ASP A 17 -28.19 40.51 5.09
C ASP A 17 -27.80 39.44 6.15
N ASP A 18 -27.61 39.97 7.36
CA ASP A 18 -27.12 39.42 8.64
C ASP A 18 -27.65 38.03 9.08
N GLU A 19 -26.78 37.23 9.71
CA GLU A 19 -26.90 36.74 11.12
C GLU A 19 -25.80 35.69 11.46
N GLU A 20 -24.86 36.06 12.34
CA GLU A 20 -23.91 35.17 13.06
C GLU A 20 -24.30 35.14 14.56
N PRO A 21 -23.77 34.23 15.42
CA PRO A 21 -23.15 32.91 15.18
C PRO A 21 -23.66 31.81 16.16
N ALA A 22 -23.34 30.54 15.89
CA ALA A 22 -23.23 29.53 16.94
C ALA A 22 -22.15 28.49 16.61
N ASP A 23 -21.02 28.65 17.29
CA ASP A 23 -20.01 27.65 17.68
C ASP A 23 -20.39 26.18 17.44
N GLU A 24 -19.63 25.48 16.58
CA GLU A 24 -19.20 24.11 16.87
C GLU A 24 -17.74 23.86 16.41
N HIS A 25 -16.96 23.48 17.42
CA HIS A 25 -15.57 23.06 17.47
C HIS A 25 -15.21 21.98 16.44
N VAL A 26 -14.15 22.17 15.63
CA VAL A 26 -13.35 21.06 15.09
C VAL A 26 -11.87 21.40 15.10
N GLU A 27 -11.13 20.57 15.83
CA GLU A 27 -9.70 20.65 16.09
C GLU A 27 -8.85 20.43 14.82
N SER A 28 -7.92 21.36 14.61
CA SER A 28 -6.50 21.12 14.30
C SER A 28 -6.17 19.95 13.35
N SER A 29 -6.22 20.21 12.03
CA SER A 29 -5.36 19.45 11.09
C SER A 29 -3.99 20.12 11.05
N SER A 30 -3.10 19.63 11.91
CA SER A 30 -1.68 19.97 11.88
C SER A 30 -1.08 19.54 10.55
N GLY A 31 -0.40 20.48 9.89
CA GLY A 31 0.32 20.28 8.65
C GLY A 31 1.28 19.09 8.71
N THR A 32 1.20 18.24 7.69
CA THR A 32 2.17 17.16 7.47
C THR A 32 3.45 17.77 6.91
N GLU A 33 4.45 17.89 7.79
CA GLU A 33 5.82 18.22 7.47
C GLU A 33 6.43 17.12 6.58
N ILE A 34 6.58 17.42 5.29
CA ILE A 34 7.38 16.64 4.33
C ILE A 34 8.87 16.72 4.72
N SER A 35 9.35 15.75 5.48
CA SER A 35 10.79 15.58 5.71
C SER A 35 11.40 14.74 4.59
N ALA A 36 12.14 15.43 3.72
CA ALA A 36 13.04 14.84 2.76
C ALA A 36 14.37 14.40 3.42
N ASP A 37 14.90 13.29 2.93
CA ASP A 37 16.31 12.91 2.87
C ASP A 37 17.06 12.55 4.17
N SER A 38 17.43 11.27 4.29
CA SER A 38 18.79 10.84 4.64
C SER A 38 18.93 9.32 4.49
N ARG A 39 19.59 8.90 3.41
CA ARG A 39 20.16 7.55 3.27
C ARG A 39 21.57 7.54 3.87
N PRO A 40 21.94 6.62 4.77
CA PRO A 40 23.35 6.29 4.95
C PRO A 40 23.79 5.22 3.96
N ALA A 41 24.94 5.51 3.35
CA ALA A 41 25.65 4.67 2.40
C ALA A 41 26.30 3.45 3.08
N SER A 42 26.59 2.46 2.23
CA SER A 42 27.26 1.19 2.46
C SER A 42 28.46 1.22 3.42
N ASP A 43 28.53 0.23 4.31
CA ASP A 43 29.79 -0.22 4.90
C ASP A 43 30.12 -1.63 4.39
N ILE A 44 31.30 -1.74 3.78
CA ILE A 44 31.83 -2.95 3.14
C ILE A 44 32.69 -3.67 4.17
N GLY A 45 32.15 -4.72 4.80
CA GLY A 45 32.88 -5.62 5.68
C GLY A 45 33.44 -6.83 4.93
N GLN A 46 34.72 -6.79 4.59
CA GLN A 46 35.44 -7.86 3.88
C GLN A 46 35.89 -9.00 4.83
N SER A 47 35.41 -10.22 4.52
CA SER A 47 36.03 -11.55 4.67
C SER A 47 36.90 -11.91 5.89
N THR A 48 36.51 -12.99 6.58
CA THR A 48 37.45 -14.03 7.06
C THR A 48 36.87 -15.43 6.82
N ALA A 49 37.63 -16.24 6.08
CA ALA A 49 37.33 -17.65 5.80
C ALA A 49 38.01 -18.58 6.82
N THR A 50 37.60 -19.85 6.79
CA THR A 50 38.10 -21.07 7.50
C THR A 50 37.45 -21.34 8.87
N THR A 51 36.85 -22.49 9.15
CA THR A 51 37.15 -23.90 8.79
C THR A 51 35.88 -24.79 8.74
N PRO A 52 35.92 -25.96 8.05
CA PRO A 52 34.82 -26.91 8.01
C PRO A 52 35.03 -28.02 9.05
N ASP A 53 34.05 -28.30 9.92
CA ASP A 53 33.94 -29.64 10.54
C ASP A 53 32.57 -29.86 11.23
N THR A 54 31.91 -30.94 10.80
CA THR A 54 31.08 -31.87 11.57
C THR A 54 29.72 -31.42 12.13
N ASP A 55 28.70 -32.05 11.55
CA ASP A 55 27.47 -32.54 12.20
C ASP A 55 26.63 -31.50 12.95
N ARG A 56 25.84 -30.72 12.19
CA ARG A 56 24.53 -30.27 12.66
C ARG A 56 23.51 -30.71 11.66
N GLY A 57 22.51 -31.42 12.17
CA GLY A 57 21.46 -32.08 11.44
C GLY A 57 20.88 -31.19 10.34
N ARG A 58 20.51 -31.87 9.27
CA ARG A 58 19.65 -31.40 8.18
C ARG A 58 18.39 -30.73 8.75
N SER A 59 18.48 -29.46 9.13
CA SER A 59 17.37 -28.51 9.09
C SER A 59 17.33 -28.00 7.66
N VAL A 60 16.75 -28.80 6.75
CA VAL A 60 16.31 -28.26 5.47
C VAL A 60 15.34 -27.14 5.81
N ASP A 61 15.55 -26.02 5.14
CA ASP A 61 14.82 -24.77 5.17
C ASP A 61 13.28 -24.96 5.09
N THR A 62 12.63 -25.41 6.17
CA THR A 62 11.18 -25.67 6.21
C THR A 62 10.35 -24.39 6.03
N VAL A 63 10.98 -23.22 6.18
CA VAL A 63 10.35 -21.93 5.96
C VAL A 63 10.16 -21.68 4.45
N SER A 64 11.12 -22.08 3.62
CA SER A 64 11.04 -21.88 2.16
C SER A 64 9.85 -22.59 1.49
N GLU A 65 9.37 -23.69 2.09
CA GLU A 65 8.23 -24.49 1.60
C GLU A 65 6.86 -23.87 1.91
N LEU A 66 6.78 -22.95 2.88
CA LEU A 66 5.53 -22.29 3.24
C LEU A 66 5.15 -21.24 2.19
N PRO A 67 3.84 -21.06 1.90
CA PRO A 67 3.35 -19.96 1.09
C PRO A 67 3.80 -18.60 1.65
N TYR A 68 3.99 -17.62 0.77
CA TYR A 68 4.58 -16.31 1.09
C TYR A 68 3.93 -15.61 2.31
N LYS A 69 2.60 -15.66 2.45
CA LYS A 69 1.85 -15.08 3.58
C LYS A 69 2.34 -15.58 4.94
N TYR A 70 2.72 -16.86 5.05
CA TYR A 70 3.15 -17.50 6.30
C TYR A 70 4.65 -17.39 6.58
N ARG A 71 5.44 -16.92 5.60
CA ARG A 71 6.89 -16.72 5.75
C ARG A 71 7.26 -15.35 6.28
N ARG A 72 6.32 -14.40 6.28
CA ARG A 72 6.52 -13.01 6.68
C ARG A 72 5.82 -12.72 8.00
N ASP A 73 6.41 -11.83 8.79
CA ASP A 73 5.87 -11.29 10.04
C ASP A 73 4.87 -10.15 9.77
N SER A 74 5.01 -9.43 8.65
CA SER A 74 4.10 -8.35 8.28
C SER A 74 3.91 -8.23 6.78
N VAL A 75 2.80 -7.62 6.36
CA VAL A 75 2.51 -7.36 4.94
C VAL A 75 3.55 -6.46 4.25
N LYS A 76 4.33 -5.68 5.00
CA LYS A 76 5.35 -4.77 4.43
C LYS A 76 6.74 -5.41 4.37
N GLU A 77 6.92 -6.59 4.96
CA GLU A 77 8.23 -7.22 5.03
C GLU A 77 8.75 -7.60 3.64
N ALA A 78 10.05 -7.36 3.43
CA ALA A 78 10.75 -7.60 2.18
C ALA A 78 10.12 -6.88 0.95
N ARG A 79 9.38 -5.80 1.17
CA ARG A 79 8.80 -4.96 0.12
C ARG A 79 9.43 -3.58 0.08
N THR A 80 9.53 -3.03 -1.13
CA THR A 80 9.91 -1.63 -1.35
C THR A 80 8.64 -0.82 -1.60
N GLN A 81 8.41 0.25 -0.84
CA GLN A 81 7.26 1.13 -1.05
C GLN A 81 7.41 1.86 -2.39
N GLN A 82 6.34 1.90 -3.19
CA GLN A 82 6.29 2.64 -4.46
C GLN A 82 5.10 3.62 -4.44
N PRO A 83 5.32 4.94 -4.59
CA PRO A 83 4.23 5.89 -4.70
C PRO A 83 3.60 5.82 -6.10
N MET A 84 2.27 5.73 -6.18
CA MET A 84 1.50 5.76 -7.43
C MET A 84 0.31 6.70 -7.27
N PHE A 85 -0.05 7.40 -8.35
CA PHE A 85 -1.29 8.16 -8.44
C PHE A 85 -2.29 7.36 -9.26
N LEU A 86 -3.44 7.05 -8.67
CA LEU A 86 -4.51 6.29 -9.29
C LEU A 86 -5.69 7.21 -9.62
N GLN A 87 -6.48 6.82 -10.63
CA GLN A 87 -7.79 7.44 -10.85
C GLN A 87 -8.79 6.91 -9.81
N GLU A 88 -9.80 7.70 -9.47
CA GLU A 88 -10.87 7.33 -8.51
C GLU A 88 -11.47 5.95 -8.84
N THR A 89 -11.87 5.73 -10.09
CA THR A 89 -12.43 4.44 -10.53
C THR A 89 -11.47 3.26 -10.35
N THR A 90 -10.15 3.50 -10.39
CA THR A 90 -9.15 2.45 -10.12
C THR A 90 -9.01 2.18 -8.62
N GLU A 91 -9.16 3.22 -7.80
CA GLU A 91 -9.17 3.08 -6.34
C GLU A 91 -10.40 2.30 -5.89
N ASP A 92 -11.59 2.64 -6.40
CA ASP A 92 -12.84 1.92 -6.14
C ASP A 92 -12.71 0.44 -6.54
N LEU A 93 -12.17 0.17 -7.73
CA LEU A 93 -11.92 -1.20 -8.20
C LEU A 93 -11.04 -1.98 -7.22
N ILE A 94 -10.03 -1.36 -6.62
CA ILE A 94 -9.16 -2.02 -5.66
C ILE A 94 -9.95 -2.38 -4.40
N GLU A 95 -10.77 -1.48 -3.88
CA GLU A 95 -11.60 -1.74 -2.68
C GLU A 95 -12.62 -2.85 -2.97
N ASP A 96 -13.33 -2.79 -4.11
CA ASP A 96 -14.26 -3.84 -4.54
C ASP A 96 -13.55 -5.19 -4.66
N THR A 97 -12.32 -5.20 -5.17
CA THR A 97 -11.51 -6.43 -5.28
C THR A 97 -11.12 -6.95 -3.88
N VAL A 98 -10.80 -6.08 -2.92
CA VAL A 98 -10.52 -6.51 -1.53
C VAL A 98 -11.74 -7.23 -0.97
N ASP A 99 -12.91 -6.61 -1.03
CA ASP A 99 -14.17 -7.17 -0.53
C ASP A 99 -14.52 -8.51 -1.20
N GLU A 100 -14.31 -8.61 -2.53
CA GLU A 100 -14.49 -9.85 -3.28
C GLU A 100 -13.55 -10.96 -2.78
N MET A 101 -12.27 -10.65 -2.58
CA MET A 101 -11.27 -11.63 -2.13
C MET A 101 -11.51 -12.06 -0.68
N GLU A 102 -11.90 -11.14 0.20
CA GLU A 102 -12.26 -11.48 1.59
C GLU A 102 -13.47 -12.40 1.64
N THR A 103 -14.47 -12.12 0.80
CA THR A 103 -15.65 -12.99 0.65
C THR A 103 -15.29 -14.35 0.08
N GLU A 104 -14.43 -14.41 -0.96
CA GLU A 104 -14.02 -15.67 -1.59
C GLU A 104 -13.21 -16.56 -0.64
N PHE A 105 -12.31 -15.96 0.15
CA PHE A 105 -11.41 -16.70 1.04
C PHE A 105 -11.94 -16.89 2.47
N ASP A 106 -13.03 -16.22 2.82
CA ASP A 106 -13.59 -16.22 4.18
C ASP A 106 -12.52 -15.83 5.23
N GLU A 107 -11.70 -14.83 4.90
CA GLU A 107 -10.65 -14.26 5.74
C GLU A 107 -10.28 -12.83 5.31
N ASP A 108 -9.72 -12.05 6.23
CA ASP A 108 -9.23 -10.70 5.94
C ASP A 108 -8.05 -10.73 4.97
N VAL A 109 -8.05 -9.82 3.99
CA VAL A 109 -7.02 -9.72 2.95
C VAL A 109 -6.41 -8.32 2.97
N TYR A 110 -5.08 -8.24 3.06
CA TYR A 110 -4.44 -6.93 3.05
C TYR A 110 -4.54 -6.29 1.67
N LYS A 111 -5.04 -5.04 1.61
CA LYS A 111 -5.06 -4.21 0.39
C LYS A 111 -3.71 -4.18 -0.33
N THR A 112 -2.59 -4.14 0.39
CA THR A 112 -1.24 -4.20 -0.22
C THR A 112 -1.02 -5.49 -1.02
N ASP A 113 -1.51 -6.64 -0.54
CA ASP A 113 -1.42 -7.90 -1.29
C ASP A 113 -2.36 -7.90 -2.49
N VAL A 114 -3.57 -7.35 -2.37
CA VAL A 114 -4.51 -7.24 -3.48
C VAL A 114 -3.93 -6.39 -4.61
N VAL A 115 -3.35 -5.23 -4.29
CA VAL A 115 -2.70 -4.36 -5.29
C VAL A 115 -1.54 -5.07 -5.99
N GLU A 116 -0.67 -5.75 -5.24
CA GLU A 116 0.42 -6.51 -5.85
C GLU A 116 -0.11 -7.68 -6.70
N ALA A 117 -1.14 -8.38 -6.23
CA ALA A 117 -1.77 -9.48 -6.94
C ALA A 117 -2.45 -9.01 -8.25
N LEU A 118 -3.07 -7.84 -8.27
CA LEU A 118 -3.61 -7.21 -9.49
C LEU A 118 -2.50 -6.96 -10.52
N LEU A 119 -1.36 -6.41 -10.08
CA LEU A 119 -0.21 -6.16 -10.95
C LEU A 119 0.39 -7.46 -11.50
N VAL A 120 0.62 -8.46 -10.65
CA VAL A 120 1.16 -9.77 -11.03
C VAL A 120 0.18 -10.49 -11.95
N ALA A 121 -1.11 -10.47 -11.64
CA ALA A 121 -2.15 -11.09 -12.46
C ALA A 121 -2.23 -10.48 -13.85
N GLY A 122 -2.17 -9.14 -13.95
CA GLY A 122 -2.11 -8.45 -15.24
C GLY A 122 -0.88 -8.85 -16.07
N ALA A 123 0.28 -9.00 -15.43
CA ALA A 123 1.52 -9.41 -16.10
C ALA A 123 1.53 -10.89 -16.53
N GLU A 124 0.93 -11.77 -15.73
CA GLU A 124 0.85 -13.21 -15.98
C GLU A 124 -0.36 -13.61 -16.84
N GLY A 125 -1.32 -12.70 -17.06
CA GLY A 125 -2.60 -13.03 -17.68
C GLY A 125 -3.48 -13.94 -16.82
N SER A 126 -3.38 -13.81 -15.50
CA SER A 126 -4.14 -14.58 -14.51
C SER A 126 -5.17 -13.72 -13.77
N THR A 127 -5.77 -14.25 -12.70
CA THR A 127 -6.64 -13.48 -11.80
C THR A 127 -5.93 -13.14 -10.48
N PRO A 128 -6.33 -12.05 -9.78
CA PRO A 128 -5.83 -11.74 -8.44
C PRO A 128 -6.05 -12.90 -7.46
N ALA A 129 -7.23 -13.54 -7.51
CA ALA A 129 -7.57 -14.68 -6.67
C ALA A 129 -6.61 -15.87 -6.84
N ALA A 130 -6.15 -16.13 -8.08
CA ALA A 130 -5.17 -17.19 -8.34
C ALA A 130 -3.80 -16.85 -7.72
N VAL A 131 -3.37 -15.59 -7.82
CA VAL A 131 -2.11 -15.12 -7.23
C VAL A 131 -2.17 -15.15 -5.70
N LEU A 132 -3.25 -14.66 -5.10
CA LEU A 132 -3.43 -14.65 -3.65
C LEU A 132 -3.50 -16.07 -3.07
N ARG A 133 -4.18 -17.00 -3.73
CA ARG A 133 -4.12 -18.43 -3.36
C ARG A 133 -2.71 -18.96 -3.40
N ARG A 134 -1.94 -18.67 -4.44
CA ARG A 134 -0.52 -19.06 -4.53
C ARG A 134 0.32 -18.50 -3.37
N TRP A 135 -0.06 -17.34 -2.82
CA TRP A 135 0.60 -16.74 -1.66
C TRP A 135 0.11 -17.26 -0.30
N GLY A 136 -0.96 -18.05 -0.27
CA GLY A 136 -1.46 -18.71 0.93
C GLY A 136 -2.83 -18.25 1.41
N TYR A 137 -3.51 -17.38 0.66
CA TYR A 137 -4.90 -17.02 0.99
C TYR A 137 -5.86 -18.17 0.69
N GLY A 138 -6.92 -18.28 1.49
CA GLY A 138 -7.92 -19.35 1.41
C GLY A 138 -7.41 -20.73 1.88
N MET A 139 -6.18 -20.80 2.42
CA MET A 139 -5.61 -22.03 3.00
C MET A 139 -5.91 -22.08 4.49
N LYS A 140 -7.17 -22.25 4.90
CA LYS A 140 -7.43 -22.69 6.29
C LYS A 140 -6.87 -24.10 6.43
N ASN A 141 -6.12 -24.37 7.51
CA ASN A 141 -5.67 -25.72 7.85
C ASN A 141 -6.89 -26.64 7.86
N SER A 142 -7.04 -27.49 6.84
CA SER A 142 -8.04 -28.55 6.82
C SER A 142 -7.72 -29.62 7.86
#